data_AF-A0AAU5RL35-F1
#
_entry.id   AF-A0AAU5RL35-F1
#
_cell.length_a   1.000
_cell.length_b   1.000
_cell.length_c   1.000
_cell.angle_alpha   90.00
_cell.angle_beta   90.00
_cell.angle_gamma   90.00
#
_symmetry.space_group_name_H-M   'P 1'
#
loop_
_entity.id
_entity.type
_entity.pdbx_description
1 polymer ?
#
loop_
_entity_poly.entity_id
_entity_poly.type
_entity_poly.pdbx_seq_one_letter_code
_entity_poly.pdbx_strand_id
1 'polypeptide(L)'
;MRSADSKPTDVRSADSEPTDVRSVDSDPTDSERADAGSADARSADGQAADGRRAVDERPVDGFPSASPSRDAQVRAMVHRRTRRRRTLLVSLVAAVVVVGAAVVGAGLVRASNSPPEKAPDDVPAGVTEDKAGLAVSTGPVRVDLYVDYLCPECRTLERRLTTDLRRLTENHEIGLVYHPVTFLDDYSSPGGYSTRAASAAACAAQEGRFARYTALLFDKQPPERGPGLSRARLTALGREAGITGAAADSFASCLRADTYGPWVTYVSDTAAAHKVSLTPTVMVDGKRVDVTGSDPSGTLDRAIAKAAR
;
A
#
# COMPACT_ATOMS: atom_id res chain seq x y z
N MET A 1 -20.08 42.01 62.10
CA MET A 1 -18.69 41.52 62.30
C MET A 1 -18.68 40.41 63.32
N ARG A 2 -18.26 39.20 62.94
CA ARG A 2 -17.59 38.22 63.81
C ARG A 2 -16.96 37.16 62.90
N SER A 3 -15.63 37.21 62.85
CA SER A 3 -14.73 36.27 62.20
C SER A 3 -14.81 34.90 62.87
N ALA A 4 -14.60 33.84 62.08
CA ALA A 4 -14.11 32.57 62.58
C ALA A 4 -13.01 32.07 61.63
N ASP A 5 -11.78 32.20 62.10
CA ASP A 5 -10.59 31.48 61.67
C ASP A 5 -10.79 29.96 61.75
N SER A 6 -10.19 29.22 60.82
CA SER A 6 -9.36 28.04 61.15
C SER A 6 -8.50 27.61 59.96
N LYS A 7 -7.24 27.32 60.31
CA LYS A 7 -6.01 27.12 59.53
C LYS A 7 -5.90 25.72 58.87
N PRO A 8 -4.83 25.48 58.06
CA PRO A 8 -4.62 24.31 57.22
C PRO A 8 -3.86 23.18 57.95
N THR A 9 -3.86 21.98 57.37
CA THR A 9 -3.00 20.87 57.79
C THR A 9 -2.21 20.27 56.63
N ASP A 10 -1.02 19.84 57.03
CA ASP A 10 0.23 19.70 56.31
C ASP A 10 0.37 18.57 55.29
N VAL A 11 1.33 18.87 54.42
CA VAL A 11 2.23 18.02 53.63
C VAL A 11 2.75 16.80 54.41
N ARG A 12 2.83 15.65 53.74
CA ARG A 12 3.83 14.62 54.06
C ARG A 12 4.41 14.01 52.79
N SER A 13 5.69 14.30 52.58
CA SER A 13 6.60 13.60 51.68
C SER A 13 7.01 12.25 52.29
N ALA A 14 7.16 11.24 51.45
CA ALA A 14 8.00 10.04 51.61
C ALA A 14 8.10 9.44 50.20
N ASP A 15 9.20 9.60 49.47
CA ASP A 15 10.50 8.92 49.60
C ASP A 15 10.64 7.89 48.46
N SER A 16 11.68 8.12 47.69
CA SER A 16 12.16 7.37 46.54
C SER A 16 12.80 6.05 46.97
N GLU A 17 12.72 5.01 46.14
CA GLU A 17 13.92 4.29 45.67
C GLU A 17 13.63 3.43 44.41
N PRO A 18 14.66 3.18 43.58
CA PRO A 18 14.54 2.64 42.23
C PRO A 18 14.79 1.12 42.19
N THR A 19 14.29 0.44 41.18
CA THR A 19 14.67 -0.96 40.91
C THR A 19 15.25 -1.12 39.50
N ASP A 20 16.58 -1.24 39.51
CA ASP A 20 17.48 -2.06 38.70
C ASP A 20 17.16 -2.34 37.23
N VAL A 21 17.97 -1.67 36.42
CA VAL A 21 18.34 -2.02 35.05
C VAL A 21 19.33 -3.19 35.12
N ARG A 22 19.02 -4.33 34.50
CA ARG A 22 20.03 -5.35 34.16
C ARG A 22 20.28 -5.35 32.66
N SER A 23 21.44 -4.84 32.32
CA SER A 23 22.14 -5.04 31.06
C SER A 23 22.52 -6.51 30.89
N VAL A 24 22.33 -7.06 29.69
CA VAL A 24 23.03 -8.26 29.24
C VAL A 24 23.55 -7.98 27.84
N ASP A 25 24.87 -7.92 27.73
CA ASP A 25 25.64 -7.76 26.51
C ASP A 25 26.06 -9.14 25.94
N SER A 26 26.06 -9.21 24.60
CA SER A 26 26.91 -10.05 23.68
C SER A 26 26.77 -11.58 23.75
N ASP A 27 26.72 -12.35 22.66
CA ASP A 27 27.57 -12.33 21.45
C ASP A 27 26.93 -13.14 20.27
N PRO A 28 27.47 -13.06 19.03
CA PRO A 28 26.90 -13.62 17.79
C PRO A 28 27.59 -14.91 17.30
N THR A 29 26.81 -15.85 16.78
CA THR A 29 27.18 -16.96 15.87
C THR A 29 25.87 -17.44 15.23
N ASP A 30 25.74 -17.99 14.02
CA ASP A 30 26.64 -18.29 12.93
C ASP A 30 25.80 -18.25 11.65
N SER A 31 26.44 -17.80 10.57
CA SER A 31 25.92 -17.80 9.22
C SER A 31 26.08 -19.17 8.58
N GLU A 32 24.98 -19.84 8.21
CA GLU A 32 25.02 -20.92 7.22
C GLU A 32 24.21 -20.55 5.97
N ARG A 33 24.97 -20.29 4.91
CA ARG A 33 24.54 -20.24 3.51
C ARG A 33 24.31 -21.67 3.05
N ALA A 34 23.14 -21.95 2.49
CA ALA A 34 22.92 -23.16 1.69
C ALA A 34 23.23 -22.86 0.22
N ASP A 35 24.21 -23.58 -0.30
CA ASP A 35 24.83 -23.44 -1.61
C ASP A 35 23.88 -23.73 -2.78
N ALA A 36 23.91 -22.83 -3.77
CA ALA A 36 23.38 -23.07 -5.10
C ALA A 36 24.43 -23.84 -5.92
N GLY A 37 24.17 -25.12 -6.21
CA GLY A 37 24.97 -25.94 -7.09
C GLY A 37 24.86 -25.47 -8.54
N SER A 38 25.94 -24.85 -9.05
CA SER A 38 26.16 -24.60 -10.48
C SER A 38 26.80 -25.84 -11.12
N ALA A 39 26.19 -26.35 -12.19
CA ALA A 39 26.69 -27.48 -12.96
C ALA A 39 27.79 -27.01 -13.93
N ASP A 40 29.02 -27.48 -13.71
CA ASP A 40 30.16 -27.32 -14.60
C ASP A 40 29.98 -28.17 -15.87
N ALA A 41 29.86 -27.49 -17.02
CA ALA A 41 30.03 -28.09 -18.34
C ALA A 41 31.52 -28.01 -18.73
N ARG A 42 32.25 -29.13 -18.65
CA ARG A 42 33.57 -29.29 -19.26
C ARG A 42 33.43 -30.04 -20.58
N SER A 43 33.54 -29.31 -21.69
CA SER A 43 33.86 -29.87 -23.00
C SER A 43 35.34 -30.27 -23.04
N ALA A 44 35.61 -31.49 -23.47
CA ALA A 44 36.95 -32.01 -23.71
C ALA A 44 37.27 -31.91 -25.21
N ASP A 45 38.35 -31.17 -25.52
CA ASP A 45 39.11 -31.27 -26.76
C ASP A 45 40.31 -32.22 -26.54
N GLY A 46 40.70 -32.98 -27.56
CA GLY A 46 42.02 -33.62 -27.59
C GLY A 46 42.12 -34.96 -28.34
N GLN A 47 42.61 -34.90 -29.58
CA GLN A 47 43.04 -36.00 -30.45
C GLN A 47 44.14 -36.90 -29.86
N ALA A 48 44.19 -38.18 -30.25
CA ALA A 48 45.11 -38.69 -31.29
C ALA A 48 45.26 -40.24 -31.33
N ALA A 49 45.39 -40.72 -32.58
CA ALA A 49 46.18 -41.87 -33.09
C ALA A 49 45.83 -43.33 -32.73
N ASP A 50 45.52 -44.12 -33.76
CA ASP A 50 46.26 -45.33 -34.22
C ASP A 50 45.38 -46.03 -35.29
N GLY A 51 45.70 -46.03 -36.58
CA GLY A 51 46.72 -46.88 -37.17
C GLY A 51 46.16 -48.28 -37.48
N ARG A 52 45.59 -48.49 -38.68
CA ARG A 52 45.64 -49.77 -39.42
C ARG A 52 45.08 -49.65 -40.84
N ARG A 53 45.77 -50.36 -41.72
CA ARG A 53 45.72 -50.35 -43.19
C ARG A 53 45.09 -51.66 -43.66
N ALA A 54 44.09 -51.64 -44.52
CA ALA A 54 43.77 -52.73 -45.46
C ALA A 54 42.82 -52.20 -46.56
N VAL A 55 43.34 -51.99 -47.77
CA VAL A 55 43.15 -52.80 -48.99
C VAL A 55 41.85 -52.49 -49.76
N ASP A 56 42.12 -51.92 -50.94
CA ASP A 56 41.40 -51.77 -52.21
C ASP A 56 40.34 -52.85 -52.55
N GLU A 57 39.09 -52.43 -52.80
CA GLU A 57 38.19 -53.10 -53.74
C GLU A 57 37.41 -52.06 -54.57
N ARG A 58 37.38 -52.32 -55.89
CA ARG A 58 36.92 -51.46 -56.99
C ARG A 58 35.38 -51.38 -57.13
N PRO A 59 34.86 -50.36 -57.85
CA PRO A 59 33.42 -50.13 -57.98
C PRO A 59 32.79 -50.97 -59.10
N VAL A 60 31.54 -51.38 -58.91
CA VAL A 60 30.66 -51.92 -59.96
C VAL A 60 29.37 -51.12 -59.99
N ASP A 61 29.17 -50.40 -61.10
CA ASP A 61 27.95 -49.68 -61.43
C ASP A 61 26.81 -50.66 -61.79
N GLY A 62 25.60 -50.38 -61.30
CA GLY A 62 24.36 -51.05 -61.69
C GLY A 62 23.11 -50.34 -61.15
N PHE A 63 22.44 -49.55 -62.00
CA PHE A 63 21.13 -48.91 -61.76
C PHE A 63 19.96 -49.92 -61.98
N PRO A 64 18.76 -49.79 -61.36
CA PRO A 64 17.91 -48.61 -61.53
C PRO A 64 17.18 -48.07 -60.28
N SER A 65 16.86 -46.79 -60.40
CA SER A 65 16.00 -45.94 -59.57
C SER A 65 14.67 -46.59 -59.17
N ALA A 66 14.45 -46.77 -57.86
CA ALA A 66 13.12 -46.96 -57.31
C ALA A 66 12.37 -45.60 -57.32
N SER A 67 11.39 -45.46 -58.20
CA SER A 67 10.43 -44.36 -58.11
C SER A 67 9.70 -44.44 -56.76
N PRO A 68 9.55 -43.34 -56.00
CA PRO A 68 8.81 -43.38 -54.74
C PRO A 68 7.37 -43.85 -55.04
N SER A 69 6.97 -44.94 -54.37
CA SER A 69 5.65 -45.53 -54.53
C SER A 69 4.56 -44.46 -54.42
N ARG A 70 3.48 -44.60 -55.20
CA ARG A 70 2.32 -43.67 -55.15
C ARG A 70 1.85 -43.44 -53.70
N ASP A 71 1.98 -44.45 -52.85
CA ASP A 71 1.65 -44.38 -51.42
C ASP A 71 2.59 -43.49 -50.58
N ALA A 72 3.87 -43.37 -50.95
CA ALA A 72 4.81 -42.45 -50.30
C ALA A 72 4.48 -40.99 -50.67
N GLN A 73 4.11 -40.75 -51.94
CA GLN A 73 3.72 -39.42 -52.42
C GLN A 73 2.36 -38.97 -51.85
N VAL A 74 1.39 -39.88 -51.72
CA VAL A 74 0.09 -39.61 -51.07
C VAL A 74 0.26 -39.32 -49.58
N ARG A 75 1.06 -40.11 -48.85
CA ARG A 75 1.36 -39.86 -47.43
C ARG A 75 2.07 -38.52 -47.22
N ALA A 76 3.03 -38.16 -48.07
CA ALA A 76 3.69 -36.85 -48.03
C ALA A 76 2.73 -35.67 -48.27
N MET A 77 1.78 -35.80 -49.22
CA MET A 77 0.75 -34.78 -49.46
C MET A 77 -0.26 -34.65 -48.31
N VAL A 78 -0.68 -35.78 -47.72
CA VAL A 78 -1.58 -35.80 -46.55
C VAL A 78 -0.91 -35.16 -45.34
N HIS A 79 0.37 -35.49 -45.07
CA HIS A 79 1.14 -34.87 -43.97
C HIS A 79 1.35 -33.36 -44.16
N ARG A 80 1.53 -32.87 -45.40
CA ARG A 80 1.59 -31.42 -45.67
C ARG A 80 0.26 -30.72 -45.40
N ARG A 81 -0.88 -31.34 -45.77
CA ARG A 81 -2.22 -30.78 -45.53
C ARG A 81 -2.60 -30.81 -44.04
N THR A 82 -2.32 -31.88 -43.31
CA THR A 82 -2.56 -31.94 -41.85
C THR A 82 -1.62 -31.03 -41.09
N ARG A 83 -0.34 -30.92 -41.47
CA ARG A 83 0.59 -29.98 -40.84
C ARG A 83 0.16 -28.54 -41.09
N ARG A 84 -0.26 -28.17 -42.31
CA ARG A 84 -0.76 -26.83 -42.64
C ARG A 84 -2.08 -26.50 -41.90
N ARG A 85 -3.01 -27.46 -41.81
CA ARG A 85 -4.24 -27.28 -41.03
C ARG A 85 -3.95 -27.16 -39.53
N ARG A 86 -3.04 -27.97 -38.99
CA ARG A 86 -2.63 -27.91 -37.58
C ARG A 86 -1.90 -26.60 -37.26
N THR A 87 -1.01 -26.13 -38.14
CA THR A 87 -0.35 -24.82 -37.96
C THR A 87 -1.34 -23.68 -38.04
N LEU A 88 -2.31 -23.72 -38.97
CA LEU A 88 -3.35 -22.69 -39.08
C LEU A 88 -4.28 -22.66 -37.87
N LEU A 89 -4.68 -23.83 -37.35
CA LEU A 89 -5.49 -23.93 -36.14
C LEU A 89 -4.72 -23.44 -34.91
N VAL A 90 -3.45 -23.82 -34.76
CA VAL A 90 -2.60 -23.36 -33.65
C VAL A 90 -2.37 -21.85 -33.73
N SER A 91 -2.12 -21.29 -34.91
CA SER A 91 -1.96 -19.84 -35.08
C SER A 91 -3.24 -19.07 -34.79
N LEU A 92 -4.41 -19.62 -35.15
CA LEU A 92 -5.70 -19.01 -34.85
C LEU A 92 -5.96 -19.00 -33.34
N VAL A 93 -5.75 -20.12 -32.66
CA VAL A 93 -5.91 -20.22 -31.21
C VAL A 93 -4.95 -19.27 -30.49
N ALA A 94 -3.69 -19.21 -30.91
CA ALA A 94 -2.72 -18.28 -30.35
C ALA A 94 -3.14 -16.81 -30.52
N ALA A 95 -3.66 -16.44 -31.71
CA ALA A 95 -4.14 -15.09 -31.97
C ALA A 95 -5.36 -14.73 -31.08
N VAL A 96 -6.31 -15.65 -30.91
CA VAL A 96 -7.48 -15.45 -30.04
C VAL A 96 -7.06 -15.29 -28.58
N VAL A 97 -6.10 -16.08 -28.10
CA VAL A 97 -5.57 -15.95 -26.73
C VAL A 97 -4.88 -14.61 -26.51
N VAL A 98 -4.07 -14.15 -27.47
CA VAL A 98 -3.38 -12.85 -27.38
C VAL A 98 -4.39 -11.69 -27.38
N VAL A 99 -5.39 -11.72 -28.26
CA VAL A 99 -6.44 -10.68 -28.29
C VAL A 99 -7.28 -10.73 -27.01
N GLY A 100 -7.65 -11.92 -26.53
CA GLY A 100 -8.37 -12.10 -25.27
C GLY A 100 -7.59 -11.54 -24.08
N ALA A 101 -6.29 -11.85 -23.98
CA ALA A 101 -5.41 -11.32 -22.95
C ALA A 101 -5.24 -9.80 -23.06
N ALA A 102 -5.17 -9.24 -24.27
CA ALA A 102 -5.10 -7.80 -24.48
C ALA A 102 -6.40 -7.08 -24.08
N VAL A 103 -7.57 -7.67 -24.36
CA VAL A 103 -8.88 -7.12 -23.95
C VAL A 103 -9.06 -7.20 -22.44
N VAL A 104 -8.70 -8.33 -21.81
CA VAL A 104 -8.71 -8.48 -20.35
C VAL A 104 -7.70 -7.51 -19.70
N GLY A 105 -6.50 -7.41 -20.25
CA GLY A 105 -5.47 -6.48 -19.78
C GLY A 105 -5.91 -5.02 -19.90
N ALA A 106 -6.50 -4.62 -21.03
CA ALA A 106 -7.05 -3.28 -21.23
C ALA A 106 -8.25 -3.02 -20.30
N GLY A 107 -9.10 -4.02 -20.06
CA GLY A 107 -10.21 -3.96 -19.12
C GLY A 107 -9.74 -3.75 -17.68
N LEU A 108 -8.71 -4.48 -17.24
CA LEU A 108 -8.10 -4.33 -15.91
C LEU A 108 -7.41 -2.97 -15.74
N VAL A 109 -6.71 -2.48 -16.78
CA VAL A 109 -6.09 -1.15 -16.77
C VAL A 109 -7.15 -0.04 -16.77
N ARG A 110 -8.28 -0.22 -17.45
CA ARG A 110 -9.36 0.78 -17.47
C ARG A 110 -10.17 0.76 -16.17
N ALA A 111 -10.42 -0.41 -15.59
CA ALA A 111 -11.09 -0.56 -14.29
C ALA A 111 -10.25 -0.01 -13.13
N SER A 112 -8.92 -0.09 -13.20
CA SER A 112 -8.01 0.50 -12.21
C SER A 112 -7.84 2.02 -12.34
N ASN A 113 -8.39 2.65 -13.39
CA ASN A 113 -8.24 4.07 -13.68
C ASN A 113 -9.52 4.89 -13.52
N SER A 114 -10.66 4.26 -13.27
CA SER A 114 -11.93 4.95 -12.99
C SER A 114 -12.20 4.92 -11.50
N PRO A 115 -12.69 6.02 -10.88
CA PRO A 115 -13.14 5.98 -9.50
C PRO A 115 -14.22 4.90 -9.32
N PRO A 116 -14.31 4.26 -8.15
CA PRO A 116 -15.40 3.35 -7.83
C PRO A 116 -16.77 3.99 -8.10
N GLU A 117 -17.67 3.27 -8.78
CA GLU A 117 -18.93 3.82 -9.30
C GLU A 117 -19.89 4.32 -8.20
N LYS A 118 -19.84 3.73 -7.00
CA LYS A 118 -20.72 4.11 -5.88
C LYS A 118 -19.96 4.07 -4.56
N ALA A 119 -20.04 5.17 -3.81
CA ALA A 119 -19.63 5.20 -2.42
C ALA A 119 -20.55 4.34 -1.54
N PRO A 120 -20.04 3.78 -0.43
CA PRO A 120 -20.86 3.12 0.59
C PRO A 120 -21.96 4.05 1.13
N ASP A 121 -23.01 3.42 1.68
CA ASP A 121 -24.11 4.16 2.31
C ASP A 121 -23.67 4.71 3.68
N ASP A 122 -22.94 3.92 4.46
CA ASP A 122 -22.33 4.33 5.73
C ASP A 122 -21.04 5.12 5.50
N VAL A 123 -21.10 6.43 5.70
CA VAL A 123 -19.96 7.36 5.65
C VAL A 123 -19.90 8.19 6.93
N PRO A 124 -18.70 8.62 7.38
CA PRO A 124 -18.60 9.51 8.52
C PRO A 124 -19.25 10.87 8.23
N ALA A 125 -19.66 11.58 9.27
CA ALA A 125 -20.14 12.95 9.13
C ALA A 125 -18.98 13.86 8.68
N GLY A 126 -19.30 14.87 7.88
CA GLY A 126 -18.29 15.80 7.37
C GLY A 126 -17.44 15.26 6.22
N VAL A 127 -17.89 14.21 5.52
CA VAL A 127 -17.26 13.83 4.25
C VAL A 127 -17.48 14.87 3.16
N THR A 128 -16.56 14.90 2.20
CA THR A 128 -16.67 15.70 0.97
C THR A 128 -17.81 15.23 0.08
N GLU A 129 -18.16 16.02 -0.94
CA GLU A 129 -19.26 15.72 -1.85
C GLU A 129 -19.08 14.38 -2.59
N ASP A 130 -17.85 14.10 -3.01
CA ASP A 130 -17.46 12.82 -3.61
C ASP A 130 -17.35 11.67 -2.60
N LYS A 131 -17.59 11.95 -1.31
CA LYS A 131 -17.46 11.02 -0.17
C LYS A 131 -16.06 10.41 -0.01
N ALA A 132 -15.07 10.89 -0.75
CA ALA A 132 -13.74 10.30 -0.79
C ALA A 132 -12.73 10.98 0.15
N GLY A 133 -13.18 11.91 1.00
CA GLY A 133 -12.37 12.54 2.04
C GLY A 133 -13.22 13.04 3.20
N LEU A 134 -12.58 13.36 4.32
CA LEU A 134 -13.17 13.92 5.53
C LEU A 134 -12.74 15.38 5.66
N ALA A 135 -13.67 16.31 5.50
CA ALA A 135 -13.43 17.73 5.67
C ALA A 135 -13.40 18.10 7.16
N VAL A 136 -12.25 18.59 7.64
CA VAL A 136 -12.08 19.02 9.03
C VAL A 136 -12.25 20.53 9.21
N SER A 137 -12.26 21.28 8.12
CA SER A 137 -12.50 22.72 8.08
C SER A 137 -12.99 23.15 6.69
N THR A 138 -13.45 24.39 6.59
CA THR A 138 -13.80 25.05 5.33
C THR A 138 -12.98 26.32 5.17
N GLY A 139 -12.66 26.66 3.92
CA GLY A 139 -11.89 27.85 3.59
C GLY A 139 -11.75 28.02 2.07
N PRO A 140 -11.21 29.15 1.62
CA PRO A 140 -11.16 29.53 0.21
C PRO A 140 -10.16 28.69 -0.61
N VAL A 141 -9.07 28.22 0.01
CA VAL A 141 -8.07 27.36 -0.64
C VAL A 141 -8.23 25.94 -0.10
N ARG A 142 -8.43 24.95 -0.96
CA ARG A 142 -8.56 23.56 -0.54
C ARG A 142 -7.19 22.92 -0.36
N VAL A 143 -7.00 22.24 0.77
CA VAL A 143 -5.82 21.43 1.05
C VAL A 143 -6.25 19.99 1.30
N ASP A 144 -5.81 19.08 0.44
CA ASP A 144 -6.08 17.64 0.54
C ASP A 144 -4.84 16.91 1.07
N LEU A 145 -5.01 16.15 2.15
CA LEU A 145 -3.94 15.38 2.79
C LEU A 145 -4.26 13.89 2.74
N TYR A 146 -3.55 13.15 1.88
CA TYR A 146 -3.65 11.70 1.77
C TYR A 146 -2.62 11.05 2.69
N VAL A 147 -3.11 10.29 3.67
CA VAL A 147 -2.27 9.70 4.71
C VAL A 147 -2.68 8.27 5.00
N ASP A 148 -1.69 7.45 5.31
CA ASP A 148 -1.86 6.09 5.82
C ASP A 148 -1.31 6.05 7.24
N TYR A 149 -2.09 5.53 8.18
CA TYR A 149 -1.72 5.50 9.60
C TYR A 149 -0.56 4.55 9.92
N LEU A 150 -0.16 3.67 9.01
CA LEU A 150 1.06 2.85 9.15
C LEU A 150 2.31 3.53 8.57
N CYS A 151 2.15 4.52 7.68
CA CYS A 151 3.26 5.14 6.96
C CYS A 151 4.14 6.01 7.89
N PRO A 152 5.44 5.72 8.04
CA PRO A 152 6.37 6.51 8.86
C PRO A 152 6.53 7.94 8.36
N GLU A 153 6.52 8.16 7.03
CA GLU A 153 6.64 9.51 6.46
C GLU A 153 5.37 10.34 6.67
N CYS A 154 4.19 9.71 6.75
CA CYS A 154 2.97 10.41 7.18
C CYS A 154 3.10 10.92 8.62
N ARG A 155 3.67 10.11 9.53
CA ARG A 155 3.95 10.54 10.90
C ARG A 155 4.94 11.70 10.94
N THR A 156 5.99 11.65 10.11
CA THR A 156 6.96 12.76 10.00
C THR A 156 6.28 14.03 9.50
N LEU A 157 5.45 13.91 8.45
CA LEU A 157 4.72 15.04 7.89
C LEU A 157 3.76 15.67 8.90
N GLU A 158 2.93 14.85 9.57
CA GLU A 158 1.99 15.32 10.58
C GLU A 158 2.71 16.09 11.68
N ARG A 159 3.83 15.56 12.21
CA ARG A 159 4.63 16.27 13.22
C ARG A 159 5.17 17.61 12.75
N ARG A 160 5.50 17.75 11.46
CA ARG A 160 6.03 18.99 10.89
C ARG A 160 4.95 20.00 10.56
N LEU A 161 3.79 19.57 10.07
CA LEU A 161 2.77 20.46 9.53
C LEU A 161 1.56 20.69 10.45
N THR A 162 1.32 19.87 11.48
CA THR A 162 0.07 19.97 12.28
C THR A 162 -0.14 21.35 12.90
N THR A 163 0.94 22.03 13.31
CA THR A 163 0.85 23.39 13.89
C THR A 163 0.43 24.42 12.84
N ASP A 164 1.01 24.36 11.64
CA ASP A 164 0.69 25.28 10.55
C ASP A 164 -0.71 25.02 9.99
N LEU A 165 -1.04 23.75 9.74
CA LEU A 165 -2.38 23.35 9.30
C LEU A 165 -3.44 23.83 10.29
N ARG A 166 -3.24 23.60 11.60
CA ARG A 166 -4.17 24.10 12.63
C ARG A 166 -4.33 25.62 12.55
N ARG A 167 -3.24 26.38 12.52
CA ARG A 167 -3.28 27.84 12.41
C ARG A 167 -4.06 28.29 11.16
N LEU A 168 -3.77 27.70 10.01
CA LEU A 168 -4.43 28.03 8.73
C LEU A 168 -5.93 27.70 8.76
N THR A 169 -6.32 26.59 9.40
CA THR A 169 -7.74 26.24 9.55
C THR A 169 -8.47 27.14 10.55
N GLU A 170 -7.84 27.50 11.68
CA GLU A 170 -8.40 28.42 12.68
C GLU A 170 -8.59 29.84 12.11
N ASN A 171 -7.71 30.25 11.20
CA ASN A 171 -7.82 31.52 10.49
C ASN A 171 -8.80 31.48 9.29
N HIS A 172 -9.45 30.34 9.02
CA HIS A 172 -10.30 30.11 7.85
C HIS A 172 -9.60 30.37 6.50
N GLU A 173 -8.28 30.23 6.45
CA GLU A 173 -7.48 30.43 5.22
C GLU A 173 -7.56 29.21 4.29
N ILE A 174 -7.77 28.01 4.84
CA ILE A 174 -7.85 26.77 4.09
C ILE A 174 -9.07 25.93 4.47
N GLY A 175 -9.60 25.20 3.48
CA GLY A 175 -10.46 24.03 3.71
C GLY A 175 -9.59 22.78 3.71
N LEU A 176 -9.29 22.26 4.91
CA LEU A 176 -8.47 21.06 5.08
C LEU A 176 -9.35 19.80 4.99
N VAL A 177 -8.94 18.87 4.13
CA VAL A 177 -9.57 17.56 3.93
C VAL A 177 -8.53 16.46 4.12
N TYR A 178 -8.85 15.51 4.99
CA TYR A 178 -8.06 14.29 5.15
C TYR A 178 -8.63 13.18 4.25
N HIS A 179 -7.74 12.45 3.59
CA HIS A 179 -8.04 11.24 2.84
C HIS A 179 -7.29 10.07 3.48
N PRO A 180 -7.87 9.40 4.50
CA PRO A 180 -7.26 8.22 5.09
C PRO A 180 -7.25 7.08 4.07
N VAL A 181 -6.05 6.71 3.61
CA VAL A 181 -5.85 5.62 2.64
C VAL A 181 -5.20 4.40 3.29
N THR A 182 -5.24 3.26 2.61
CA THR A 182 -4.79 1.96 3.12
C THR A 182 -3.72 1.31 2.24
N PHE A 183 -2.85 2.13 1.64
CA PHE A 183 -1.80 1.65 0.74
C PHE A 183 -0.80 0.70 1.42
N LEU A 184 -0.70 0.74 2.75
CA LEU A 184 0.18 -0.11 3.55
C LEU A 184 -0.58 -1.19 4.34
N ASP A 185 -1.84 -1.51 3.99
CA ASP A 185 -2.64 -2.47 4.78
C ASP A 185 -2.01 -3.88 4.84
N ASP A 186 -1.34 -4.29 3.75
CA ASP A 186 -0.60 -5.55 3.65
C ASP A 186 0.80 -5.50 4.28
N TYR A 187 1.24 -4.32 4.73
CA TYR A 187 2.52 -4.12 5.41
C TYR A 187 2.39 -4.24 6.94
N SER A 188 1.29 -4.77 7.47
CA SER A 188 1.19 -5.22 8.87
C SER A 188 1.05 -6.73 8.98
N SER A 189 1.36 -7.31 10.14
CA SER A 189 1.21 -8.75 10.39
C SER A 189 0.36 -9.04 11.64
N PRO A 190 -0.85 -9.62 11.49
CA PRO A 190 -1.56 -9.83 10.23
C PRO A 190 -1.89 -8.50 9.52
N GLY A 191 -2.20 -8.57 8.23
CA GLY A 191 -2.64 -7.42 7.43
C GLY A 191 -3.90 -6.76 7.99
N GLY A 192 -4.21 -5.54 7.54
CA GLY A 192 -5.45 -4.84 7.92
C GLY A 192 -5.27 -3.71 8.95
N TYR A 193 -4.05 -3.34 9.32
CA TYR A 193 -3.85 -2.27 10.31
C TYR A 193 -4.26 -0.89 9.79
N SER A 194 -3.87 -0.54 8.55
CA SER A 194 -4.18 0.77 7.96
C SER A 194 -5.69 0.98 7.86
N THR A 195 -6.43 -0.02 7.37
CA THR A 195 -7.90 0.00 7.29
C THR A 195 -8.52 0.18 8.67
N ARG A 196 -8.08 -0.63 9.65
CA ARG A 196 -8.62 -0.58 11.01
C ARG A 196 -8.33 0.76 11.71
N ALA A 197 -7.14 1.32 11.53
CA ALA A 197 -6.75 2.61 12.11
C ALA A 197 -7.53 3.77 11.46
N ALA A 198 -7.69 3.75 10.13
CA ALA A 198 -8.46 4.74 9.40
C ALA A 198 -9.96 4.68 9.73
N SER A 199 -10.54 3.48 9.82
CA SER A 199 -11.92 3.26 10.27
C SER A 199 -12.12 3.78 11.70
N ALA A 200 -11.14 3.55 12.60
CA ALA A 200 -11.17 4.10 13.94
C ALA A 200 -11.08 5.64 13.96
N ALA A 201 -10.27 6.25 13.10
CA ALA A 201 -10.23 7.71 12.97
C ALA A 201 -11.58 8.27 12.49
N ALA A 202 -12.25 7.61 11.55
CA ALA A 202 -13.61 7.97 11.11
C ALA A 202 -14.63 7.85 12.26
N CYS A 203 -14.56 6.79 13.08
CA CYS A 203 -15.39 6.70 14.29
C CYS A 203 -15.11 7.86 15.26
N ALA A 204 -13.86 8.28 15.42
CA ALA A 204 -13.52 9.44 16.26
C ALA A 204 -14.00 10.77 15.67
N ALA A 205 -14.18 10.86 14.34
CA ALA A 205 -14.75 12.03 13.69
C ALA A 205 -16.21 12.26 14.09
N GLN A 206 -16.99 11.19 14.21
CA GLN A 206 -18.39 11.27 14.68
C GLN A 206 -18.50 11.85 16.09
N GLU A 207 -17.49 11.61 16.92
CA GLU A 207 -17.43 12.13 18.28
C GLU A 207 -16.73 13.50 18.37
N GLY A 208 -16.45 14.14 17.23
CA GLY A 208 -15.77 15.45 17.19
C GLY A 208 -14.33 15.41 17.72
N ARG A 209 -13.65 14.27 17.58
CA ARG A 209 -12.28 14.04 18.08
C ARG A 209 -11.29 13.61 16.99
N PHE A 210 -11.64 13.76 15.71
CA PHE A 210 -10.80 13.34 14.58
C PHE A 210 -9.34 13.82 14.68
N ALA A 211 -9.10 15.12 14.78
CA ALA A 211 -7.75 15.68 14.78
C ALA A 211 -6.90 15.17 15.96
N ARG A 212 -7.49 15.13 17.16
CA ARG A 212 -6.82 14.60 18.36
C ARG A 212 -6.53 13.12 18.24
N TYR A 213 -7.46 12.33 17.71
CA TYR A 213 -7.29 10.89 17.52
C TYR A 213 -6.24 10.57 16.44
N THR A 214 -6.26 11.31 15.33
CA THR A 214 -5.25 11.25 14.25
C THR A 214 -3.85 11.48 14.80
N ALA A 215 -3.65 12.53 15.62
CA ALA A 215 -2.37 12.80 16.26
C ALA A 215 -1.92 11.65 17.18
N LEU A 216 -2.85 11.03 17.92
CA LEU A 216 -2.55 9.88 18.80
C LEU A 216 -2.22 8.61 18.01
N LEU A 217 -2.87 8.36 16.87
CA LEU A 217 -2.53 7.26 15.98
C LEU A 217 -1.09 7.38 15.46
N PHE A 218 -0.69 8.57 15.02
CA PHE A 218 0.69 8.81 14.58
C PHE A 218 1.70 8.81 15.72
N ASP A 219 1.33 9.29 16.91
CA ASP A 219 2.20 9.21 18.09
C ASP A 219 2.45 7.76 18.54
N LYS A 220 1.42 6.91 18.50
CA LYS A 220 1.48 5.49 18.87
C LYS A 220 1.61 4.58 17.65
N GLN A 221 2.12 5.09 16.54
CA GLN A 221 2.22 4.36 15.28
C GLN A 221 3.11 3.12 15.47
N PRO A 222 2.61 1.91 15.15
CA PRO A 222 3.41 0.70 15.17
C PRO A 222 4.43 0.69 14.02
N PRO A 223 5.51 -0.09 14.11
CA PRO A 223 6.41 -0.26 12.98
C PRO A 223 5.72 -1.01 11.82
N GLU A 224 6.14 -0.70 10.60
CA GLU A 224 5.82 -1.53 9.43
C GLU A 224 6.33 -2.96 9.64
N ARG A 225 5.67 -3.91 8.97
CA ARG A 225 5.90 -5.36 8.99
C ARG A 225 5.71 -6.03 10.36
N GLY A 226 5.35 -5.25 11.38
CA GLY A 226 5.02 -5.72 12.71
C GLY A 226 3.51 -5.87 12.94
N PRO A 227 3.10 -6.27 14.15
CA PRO A 227 1.72 -6.22 14.54
C PRO A 227 1.25 -4.76 14.62
N GLY A 228 0.15 -4.48 13.92
CA GLY A 228 -0.57 -3.22 14.11
C GLY A 228 -1.21 -3.11 15.49
N LEU A 229 -1.71 -1.93 15.84
CA LEU A 229 -2.46 -1.77 17.09
C LEU A 229 -3.72 -2.66 17.09
N SER A 230 -3.98 -3.29 18.22
CA SER A 230 -5.19 -4.08 18.45
C SER A 230 -6.42 -3.18 18.55
N ARG A 231 -7.62 -3.73 18.32
CA ARG A 231 -8.88 -3.00 18.54
C ARG A 231 -8.97 -2.44 19.96
N ALA A 232 -8.56 -3.22 20.96
CA ALA A 232 -8.54 -2.77 22.35
C ALA A 232 -7.62 -1.56 22.57
N ARG A 233 -6.44 -1.54 21.93
CA ARG A 233 -5.54 -0.38 22.00
C ARG A 233 -6.12 0.83 21.27
N LEU A 234 -6.73 0.65 20.10
CA LEU A 234 -7.42 1.72 19.37
C LEU A 234 -8.61 2.29 20.17
N THR A 235 -9.37 1.44 20.87
CA THR A 235 -10.41 1.88 21.81
C THR A 235 -9.83 2.70 22.96
N ALA A 236 -8.70 2.28 23.52
CA ALA A 236 -8.00 3.03 24.58
C ALA A 236 -7.52 4.40 24.10
N LEU A 237 -7.02 4.51 22.87
CA LEU A 237 -6.66 5.81 22.27
C LEU A 237 -7.87 6.74 22.15
N GLY A 238 -9.09 6.20 21.99
CA GLY A 238 -10.31 7.01 21.97
C GLY A 238 -10.53 7.72 23.30
N ARG A 239 -10.30 7.00 24.41
CA ARG A 239 -10.36 7.58 25.76
C ARG A 239 -9.24 8.61 25.98
N GLU A 240 -8.02 8.33 25.51
CA GLU A 240 -6.89 9.29 25.53
C GLU A 240 -7.18 10.54 24.68
N ALA A 241 -8.01 10.41 23.63
CA ALA A 241 -8.50 11.52 22.82
C ALA A 241 -9.64 12.31 23.49
N GLY A 242 -10.09 11.90 24.68
CA GLY A 242 -11.19 12.54 25.39
C GLY A 242 -12.58 12.09 24.94
N ILE A 243 -12.70 10.94 24.27
CA ILE A 243 -13.99 10.27 24.01
C ILE A 243 -14.39 9.52 25.29
N THR A 244 -15.39 10.04 26.00
CA THR A 244 -15.81 9.56 27.33
C THR A 244 -17.33 9.48 27.46
N GLY A 245 -17.85 8.75 28.45
CA GLY A 245 -19.29 8.59 28.66
C GLY A 245 -19.95 7.87 27.48
N ALA A 246 -21.17 8.28 27.11
CA ALA A 246 -21.92 7.66 26.01
C ALA A 246 -21.16 7.69 24.67
N ALA A 247 -20.36 8.74 24.41
CA ALA A 247 -19.51 8.83 23.22
C ALA A 247 -18.48 7.69 23.15
N ALA A 248 -17.98 7.23 24.30
CA ALA A 248 -17.02 6.11 24.33
C ALA A 248 -17.68 4.79 23.94
N ASP A 249 -18.95 4.59 24.34
CA ASP A 249 -19.72 3.40 23.96
C ASP A 249 -20.06 3.41 22.47
N SER A 250 -20.49 4.56 21.93
CA SER A 250 -20.71 4.77 20.49
C SER A 250 -19.44 4.50 19.68
N PHE A 251 -18.32 5.10 20.08
CA PHE A 251 -17.02 4.90 19.44
C PHE A 251 -16.57 3.43 19.47
N ALA A 252 -16.66 2.78 20.63
CA ALA A 252 -16.29 1.37 20.76
C ALA A 252 -17.22 0.46 19.93
N SER A 253 -18.50 0.80 19.82
CA SER A 253 -19.45 0.09 18.96
C SER A 253 -19.08 0.23 17.48
N CYS A 254 -18.85 1.45 17.01
CA CYS A 254 -18.41 1.76 15.65
C CYS A 254 -17.15 0.99 15.26
N LEU A 255 -16.14 0.99 16.13
CA LEU A 255 -14.87 0.30 15.89
C LEU A 255 -15.01 -1.22 15.89
N ARG A 256 -15.83 -1.80 16.77
CA ARG A 256 -16.10 -3.25 16.80
C ARG A 256 -16.86 -3.72 15.56
N ALA A 257 -17.82 -2.92 15.10
CA ALA A 257 -18.60 -3.20 13.90
C ALA A 257 -17.83 -2.96 12.60
N ASP A 258 -16.68 -2.28 12.67
CA ASP A 258 -15.91 -1.82 11.52
C ASP A 258 -16.78 -0.99 10.53
N THR A 259 -17.62 -0.12 11.10
CA THR A 259 -18.65 0.63 10.35
C THR A 259 -18.08 1.37 9.14
N TYR A 260 -16.86 1.89 9.23
CA TYR A 260 -16.23 2.69 8.18
C TYR A 260 -15.14 1.96 7.39
N GLY A 261 -14.91 0.67 7.62
CA GLY A 261 -13.96 -0.13 6.83
C GLY A 261 -14.22 -0.03 5.31
N PRO A 262 -15.47 -0.27 4.83
CA PRO A 262 -15.81 -0.12 3.41
C PRO A 262 -15.60 1.30 2.87
N TRP A 263 -15.89 2.33 3.69
CA TRP A 263 -15.68 3.73 3.29
C TRP A 263 -14.18 4.03 3.10
N VAL A 264 -13.32 3.54 3.98
CA VAL A 264 -11.87 3.72 3.86
C VAL A 264 -11.32 3.02 2.60
N THR A 265 -11.83 1.83 2.25
CA THR A 265 -11.48 1.18 0.98
C THR A 265 -11.88 2.06 -0.21
N TYR A 266 -13.10 2.60 -0.20
CA TYR A 266 -13.58 3.52 -1.23
C TYR A 266 -12.70 4.78 -1.37
N VAL A 267 -12.26 5.37 -0.26
CA VAL A 267 -11.31 6.50 -0.25
C VAL A 267 -10.01 6.13 -0.95
N SER A 268 -9.47 4.94 -0.64
CA SER A 268 -8.21 4.44 -1.22
C SER A 268 -8.32 4.17 -2.72
N ASP A 269 -9.41 3.53 -3.15
CA ASP A 269 -9.67 3.25 -4.56
C ASP A 269 -9.86 4.54 -5.37
N THR A 270 -10.57 5.52 -4.80
CA THR A 270 -10.76 6.84 -5.42
C THR A 270 -9.42 7.59 -5.52
N ALA A 271 -8.59 7.54 -4.48
CA ALA A 271 -7.25 8.11 -4.51
C ALA A 271 -6.39 7.49 -5.64
N ALA A 272 -6.41 6.16 -5.77
CA ALA A 272 -5.69 5.44 -6.83
C ALA A 272 -6.18 5.82 -8.23
N ALA A 273 -7.50 5.92 -8.44
CA ALA A 273 -8.09 6.40 -9.69
C ALA A 273 -7.63 7.82 -10.05
N HIS A 274 -7.49 8.69 -9.04
CA HIS A 274 -6.94 10.04 -9.16
C HIS A 274 -5.40 10.09 -9.21
N LYS A 275 -4.73 8.95 -9.42
CA LYS A 275 -3.26 8.84 -9.53
C LYS A 275 -2.52 9.25 -8.27
N VAL A 276 -3.16 9.11 -7.11
CA VAL A 276 -2.52 9.15 -5.80
C VAL A 276 -2.26 7.72 -5.37
N SER A 277 -1.00 7.30 -5.46
CA SER A 277 -0.59 5.91 -5.17
C SER A 277 0.46 5.82 -4.07
N LEU A 278 0.80 6.93 -3.43
CA LEU A 278 1.84 7.01 -2.40
C LEU A 278 1.41 8.00 -1.32
N THR A 279 1.86 7.72 -0.10
CA THR A 279 1.66 8.58 1.06
C THR A 279 3.00 9.01 1.68
N PRO A 280 3.06 10.20 2.30
CA PRO A 280 2.01 11.22 2.28
C PRO A 280 1.90 11.88 0.89
N THR A 281 0.70 12.34 0.54
CA THR A 281 0.48 13.25 -0.59
C THR A 281 -0.28 14.47 -0.11
N VAL A 282 0.23 15.66 -0.44
CA VAL A 282 -0.47 16.94 -0.21
C VAL A 282 -0.86 17.54 -1.55
N MET A 283 -2.11 17.97 -1.67
CA MET A 283 -2.57 18.81 -2.77
C MET A 283 -3.09 20.15 -2.26
N VAL A 284 -2.85 21.20 -3.05
CA VAL A 284 -3.42 22.53 -2.87
C VAL A 284 -4.18 22.87 -4.14
N ASP A 285 -5.50 23.03 -4.05
CA ASP A 285 -6.44 23.18 -5.18
C ASP A 285 -6.16 22.19 -6.33
N GLY A 286 -6.08 20.90 -5.97
CA GLY A 286 -5.86 19.80 -6.92
C GLY A 286 -4.44 19.70 -7.49
N LYS A 287 -3.51 20.56 -7.07
CA LYS A 287 -2.10 20.49 -7.49
C LYS A 287 -1.26 19.87 -6.38
N ARG A 288 -0.53 18.81 -6.71
CA ARG A 288 0.43 18.17 -5.80
C ARG A 288 1.50 19.16 -5.37
N VAL A 289 1.78 19.19 -4.07
CA VAL A 289 2.84 20.00 -3.44
C VAL A 289 3.86 19.05 -2.81
N ASP A 290 5.15 19.27 -3.10
CA ASP A 290 6.23 18.51 -2.49
C ASP A 290 6.55 19.07 -1.11
N VAL A 291 6.10 18.36 -0.07
CA VAL A 291 6.29 18.70 1.35
C VAL A 291 7.28 17.76 2.03
N THR A 292 8.15 17.10 1.26
CA THR A 292 9.18 16.19 1.80
C THR A 292 10.55 16.84 1.94
N GLY A 293 10.72 18.06 1.42
CA GLY A 293 11.96 18.82 1.48
C GLY A 293 12.35 19.35 2.88
N SER A 294 13.40 20.17 2.92
CA SER A 294 13.93 20.77 4.15
C SER A 294 13.03 21.83 4.77
N ASP A 295 12.14 22.45 4.00
CA ASP A 295 11.20 23.49 4.42
C ASP A 295 9.77 23.15 3.93
N PRO A 296 9.10 22.16 4.55
CA PRO A 296 7.76 21.76 4.14
C PRO A 296 6.70 22.84 4.43
N SER A 297 6.81 23.52 5.57
CA SER A 297 5.90 24.60 5.97
C SER A 297 5.94 25.77 4.99
N GLY A 298 7.13 26.31 4.69
CA GLY A 298 7.25 27.40 3.74
C GLY A 298 6.86 27.00 2.32
N THR A 299 7.02 25.72 1.95
CA THR A 299 6.56 25.22 0.65
C THR A 299 5.04 25.17 0.58
N LEU A 300 4.37 24.71 1.63
CA LEU A 300 2.91 24.71 1.74
C LEU A 300 2.35 26.15 1.73
N ASP A 301 2.91 27.06 2.53
CA ASP A 301 2.48 28.46 2.60
C ASP A 301 2.58 29.15 1.24
N ARG A 302 3.68 28.94 0.49
CA ARG A 302 3.82 29.48 -0.87
C ARG A 302 2.79 28.91 -1.84
N ALA A 303 2.45 27.62 -1.71
CA ALA A 303 1.44 27.00 -2.56
C ALA A 303 0.04 27.57 -2.27
N ILE A 304 -0.32 27.74 -1.00
CA ILE A 304 -1.59 28.36 -0.57
C ILE A 304 -1.67 29.81 -1.04
N ALA A 305 -0.63 30.61 -0.80
CA ALA A 305 -0.59 32.00 -1.21
C ALA A 305 -0.65 32.19 -2.74
N LYS A 306 -0.21 31.18 -3.51
CA LYS A 306 -0.35 31.15 -4.97
C LYS A 306 -1.77 30.79 -5.41
N ALA A 307 -2.43 29.90 -4.68
CA ALA A 307 -3.78 29.44 -4.97
C ALA A 307 -4.85 30.50 -4.60
N ALA A 308 -4.59 31.30 -3.57
CA ALA A 308 -5.46 32.38 -3.12
C ALA A 308 -5.48 33.63 -4.04
N ARG A 309 -4.69 33.65 -5.12
CA ARG A 309 -4.57 34.77 -6.07
C ARG A 309 -5.35 34.49 -7.35
#